data_AF-A0A3L9ITH1-F1
#
_entry.id   AF-A0A3L9ITH1-F1
#
_cell.length_a   1.000
_cell.length_b   1.000
_cell.length_c   1.000
_cell.angle_alpha   90.00
_cell.angle_beta   90.00
_cell.angle_gamma   90.00
#
_symmetry.space_group_name_H-M   'P 1'
#
loop_
_entity.id
_entity.type
_entity.pdbx_description
1 polymer ?
#
loop_
_entity_poly.entity_id
_entity_poly.type
_entity_poly.pdbx_seq_one_letter_code
_entity_poly.pdbx_strand_id
1 'polypeptide(L)' 'LDQDVEIDFSSQTTPNDVVTVIATQPLTGNETWQKIMPGEWRLFCLGERVV' A
#
# COMPACT_ATOMS: atom_id res chain seq x y z
N LEU A 1 2.67 20.94 8.17
CA LEU A 1 3.17 19.80 8.96
C LEU A 1 2.28 18.63 8.59
N ASP A 2 2.77 17.71 7.78
CA ASP A 2 2.13 16.39 7.74
C ASP A 2 2.28 15.82 9.16
N GLN A 3 1.17 15.34 9.71
CA GLN A 3 1.22 14.63 10.97
C GLN A 3 1.97 13.32 10.73
N ASP A 4 2.90 12.98 11.60
CA ASP A 4 3.45 11.63 11.68
C ASP A 4 2.30 10.70 12.10
N VAL A 5 1.54 10.22 11.11
CA VAL A 5 0.43 9.29 11.31
C VAL A 5 1.02 7.88 11.29
N GLU A 6 1.11 7.28 12.47
CA GLU A 6 1.44 5.87 12.62
C GLU A 6 0.16 5.04 12.54
N ILE A 7 0.11 4.09 11.60
CA ILE A 7 -1.01 3.17 11.44
C ILE A 7 -0.51 1.75 11.65
N ASP A 8 -0.97 1.11 12.72
CA ASP A 8 -0.73 -0.31 12.96
C ASP A 8 -1.80 -1.17 12.28
N PHE A 9 -1.52 -1.58 11.05
CA PHE A 9 -2.39 -2.49 10.30
C PHE A 9 -2.47 -3.88 10.93
N SER A 10 -1.44 -4.31 11.67
CA SER A 10 -1.42 -5.67 12.25
C SER A 10 -2.54 -5.87 13.27
N SER A 11 -2.89 -4.81 14.02
CA SER A 11 -4.02 -4.81 14.95
C SER A 11 -5.39 -4.97 14.28
N GLN A 12 -5.49 -4.75 12.96
CA GLN A 12 -6.73 -4.76 12.18
C GLN A 12 -6.82 -5.95 11.22
N THR A 13 -5.79 -6.80 11.17
CA THR A 13 -5.68 -7.91 10.22
C THR A 13 -5.35 -9.23 10.91
N THR A 14 -5.66 -10.34 10.26
CA THR A 14 -5.14 -11.66 10.60
C THR A 14 -3.85 -11.96 9.81
N PRO A 15 -3.05 -12.95 10.24
CA PRO A 15 -1.86 -13.37 9.48
C PRO A 15 -2.13 -13.84 8.04
N ASN A 16 -3.39 -14.08 7.68
CA ASN A 16 -3.78 -14.54 6.34
C ASN A 16 -4.31 -13.40 5.46
N ASP A 17 -4.49 -12.19 5.99
CA ASP A 17 -5.03 -11.08 5.21
C ASP A 17 -3.94 -10.47 4.32
N VAL A 18 -4.34 -10.08 3.10
CA VAL A 18 -3.47 -9.33 2.18
C VAL A 18 -3.94 -7.89 2.12
N VAL A 19 -3.08 -6.97 2.53
CA VAL A 19 -3.34 -5.52 2.48
C VAL A 19 -2.44 -4.87 1.43
N THR A 20 -3.05 -4.23 0.44
CA THR A 20 -2.35 -3.38 -0.53
C THR A 20 -2.59 -1.92 -0.17
N VAL A 21 -1.51 -1.13 -0.05
CA VAL A 21 -1.56 0.31 0.17
C VAL A 21 -1.27 1.05 -1.14
N ILE A 22 -2.14 2.00 -1.50
CA ILE A 22 -1.95 2.86 -2.67
C ILE A 22 -1.91 4.31 -2.18
N ALA A 23 -0.83 5.02 -2.53
CA ALA A 23 -0.60 6.40 -2.13
C ALA A 23 0.00 7.22 -3.28
N THR A 24 -0.15 8.53 -3.23
CA THR A 24 0.42 9.45 -4.23
C THR A 24 1.93 9.65 -4.05
N GLN A 25 2.47 9.33 -2.86
CA GLN A 25 3.88 9.34 -2.50
C GLN A 25 4.17 8.21 -1.50
N PRO A 26 5.42 7.70 -1.40
CA PRO A 26 5.80 6.73 -0.37
C PRO A 26 5.51 7.25 1.03
N LEU A 27 4.78 6.46 1.84
CA LEU A 27 4.47 6.80 3.23
C LEU A 27 5.56 6.32 4.21
N THR A 28 6.34 5.32 3.81
CA THR A 28 7.37 4.68 4.61
C THR A 28 8.70 4.62 3.84
N GLY A 29 9.82 4.72 4.55
CA GLY A 29 11.16 4.64 3.96
C GLY A 29 11.84 3.27 4.10
N ASN A 30 11.24 2.36 4.87
CA ASN A 30 11.78 1.02 5.16
C ASN A 30 11.25 -0.07 4.20
N GLU A 31 10.52 0.30 3.16
CA GLU A 31 9.91 -0.62 2.19
C GLU A 31 10.09 -0.12 0.75
N THR A 32 10.03 -1.05 -0.21
CA THR A 32 10.13 -0.70 -1.64
C THR A 32 8.74 -0.41 -2.21
N TRP A 33 8.45 0.87 -2.46
CA TRP A 33 7.23 1.31 -3.12
C TRP A 33 7.29 1.12 -4.64
N GLN A 34 6.21 0.58 -5.22
CA GLN A 34 6.12 0.34 -6.67
C GLN A 34 5.34 1.48 -7.34
N LYS A 35 6.05 2.33 -8.09
CA LYS A 35 5.44 3.49 -8.78
C LYS A 35 4.61 3.03 -9.99
N ILE A 36 3.38 3.52 -10.08
CA ILE A 36 2.53 3.42 -11.27
C ILE A 36 2.81 4.66 -12.14
N MET A 37 3.26 4.45 -13.38
CA MET A 37 3.66 5.56 -14.25
C MET A 37 2.44 6.20 -14.94
N PRO A 38 2.54 7.46 -15.38
CA PRO A 38 1.47 8.09 -16.16
C PRO A 38 1.08 7.23 -17.38
N GLY A 39 -0.22 6.99 -17.56
CA GLY A 39 -0.74 6.13 -18.63
C GLY A 39 -0.80 4.63 -18.27
N GLU A 40 -0.25 4.23 -17.13
CA GLU A 40 -0.39 2.88 -16.61
C GLU A 40 -1.61 2.74 -15.69
N TRP A 41 -2.08 1.51 -15.54
CA TRP A 41 -3.08 1.11 -14.57
C TRP A 41 -2.65 -0.21 -13.92
N ARG A 42 -3.25 -0.53 -12.77
CA ARG A 42 -3.07 -1.80 -12.07
C ARG A 42 -4.44 -2.33 -11.64
N LEU A 43 -4.62 -3.63 -11.73
CA LEU A 43 -5.82 -4.31 -11.21
C LEU A 43 -5.46 -5.01 -9.91
N PHE A 44 -6.31 -4.82 -8.91
CA PHE A 44 -6.20 -5.52 -7.64
C PHE A 44 -7.45 -6.36 -7.41
N CYS A 45 -7.26 -7.59 -6.92
CA CYS A 45 -8.34 -8.49 -6.54
C CYS A 45 -7.95 -9.16 -5.23
N LEU A 46 -8.84 -9.14 -4.24
CA LEU A 46 -8.59 -9.74 -2.91
C LEU A 46 -7.27 -9.28 -2.26
N GLY A 47 -6.91 -8.01 -2.46
CA GLY A 47 -5.67 -7.43 -1.91
C GLY A 47 -4.41 -7.72 -2.72
N GLU A 48 -4.46 -8.57 -3.75
CA GLU A 48 -3.30 -8.90 -4.59
C GLU A 48 -3.31 -8.14 -5.93
N ARG A 49 -2.10 -7.84 -6.46
CA ARG A 49 -1.93 -7.23 -7.78
C ARG A 49 -2.03 -8.29 -8.88
N VAL A 50 -3.02 -8.13 -9.75
CA VAL A 50 -3.30 -9.05 -10.88
C VAL A 50 -2.55 -8.64 -12.16
N VAL A 51 -2.41 -7.32 -12.39
CA VAL A 51 -1.72 -6.71 -13.54
C VAL A 51 -0.94 -5.51 -13.03
#